data_AF-A0A0C2ZND3-F1
#
_entry.id   AF-A0A0C2ZND3-F1
#
_cell.length_a   1.000
_cell.length_b   1.000
_cell.length_c   1.000
_cell.angle_alpha   90.00
_cell.angle_beta   90.00
_cell.angle_gamma   90.00
#
_symmetry.space_group_name_H-M   'P 1'
#
loop_
_entity.id
_entity.type
_entity.pdbx_description
1 polymer ?
#
loop_
_entity_poly.entity_id
_entity_poly.type
_entity_poly.pdbx_seq_one_letter_code
_entity_poly.pdbx_strand_id
1 'polypeptide(L)'
;MFWCFADGTQEKAVHPNFADSNFLIVTFITSYRTSQDPLVHHGCHFGRAVHVFCNVQTLLLNDLQAMSDDGPEESLTAVKEQVVFQELLQLVPSLEDRLMSSSEEEVIDIADLIQKGANGARADDTKGMKSPIIDWITPKGQSLTPHIPHNVKSGHSFNHNRTGALLCPTGLDWSNMELANGEIQVAGDQWSIFMYANYSYDPEDPWNGLLRSGLLVLAYKHIFTSLSSVDQEPKATHSGNACIHRMRSMTNASLAYVVTQAHFALTSAQVFLHTDLVTDSEHFYTSILELLDDPRRKVKLTS
;
A
#
# COMPACT_ATOMS: atom_id res chain seq x y z
N MET A 1 -4.10 5.18 14.01
CA MET A 1 -2.84 5.84 13.62
C MET A 1 -3.13 6.71 12.41
N PHE A 2 -3.36 8.02 12.59
CA PHE A 2 -3.58 8.95 11.48
C PHE A 2 -2.28 9.70 11.22
N TRP A 3 -1.58 9.32 10.15
CA TRP A 3 -0.49 10.14 9.63
C TRP A 3 -1.13 11.29 8.85
N CYS A 4 -1.10 12.49 9.42
CA CYS A 4 -1.40 13.71 8.67
C CYS A 4 -0.12 14.18 7.98
N PHE A 5 -0.20 14.41 6.68
CA PHE A 5 0.89 15.08 5.96
C PHE A 5 0.79 16.57 6.26
N ALA A 6 1.76 17.13 6.98
CA ALA A 6 1.88 18.57 7.12
C ALA A 6 2.33 19.15 5.77
N ASP A 7 1.66 20.21 5.31
CA ASP A 7 2.01 20.92 4.09
C ASP A 7 3.48 21.37 4.16
N GLY A 8 4.29 20.86 3.24
CA GLY A 8 5.73 21.10 3.14
C GLY A 8 6.07 22.54 2.75
N THR A 9 5.73 23.50 3.59
CA THR A 9 6.27 24.85 3.54
C THR A 9 7.38 24.97 4.57
N GLN A 10 8.54 25.42 4.10
CA GLN A 10 9.74 25.60 4.92
C GLN A 10 9.44 26.46 6.16
N GLU A 11 9.73 25.93 7.34
CA GLU A 11 9.76 26.72 8.57
C GLU A 11 10.85 27.79 8.47
N LYS A 12 10.44 29.04 8.24
CA LYS A 12 11.20 30.19 8.72
C LYS A 12 10.60 30.62 10.05
N ALA A 13 11.45 30.65 11.07
CA ALA A 13 11.13 31.06 12.43
C ALA A 13 10.43 32.42 12.46
N VAL A 14 9.22 32.47 13.01
CA VAL A 14 8.59 33.70 13.48
C VAL A 14 7.86 33.40 14.79
N HIS A 15 8.26 34.08 15.85
CA HIS A 15 7.60 34.09 17.17
C HIS A 15 6.17 34.69 17.08
N PRO A 16 5.27 34.35 18.02
CA PRO A 16 3.83 34.43 17.79
C PRO A 16 3.28 35.83 18.08
N ASN A 17 2.32 36.26 17.27
CA ASN A 17 1.20 37.07 17.74
C ASN A 17 -0.02 36.84 16.85
N PHE A 18 -1.13 36.48 17.50
CA PHE A 18 -2.47 36.38 16.97
C PHE A 18 -2.97 37.75 16.48
N ALA A 19 -3.55 37.80 15.27
CA ALA A 19 -4.85 38.42 14.96
C ALA A 19 -5.02 38.65 13.43
N ASP A 20 -6.19 38.24 12.93
CA ASP A 20 -6.91 38.76 11.77
C ASP A 20 -6.22 38.87 10.39
N SER A 21 -6.73 38.11 9.42
CA SER A 21 -7.39 38.63 8.19
C SER A 21 -7.28 37.68 7.00
N ASN A 22 -8.43 37.45 6.35
CA ASN A 22 -8.66 36.92 5.00
C ASN A 22 -7.41 36.74 4.12
N PHE A 23 -7.05 35.48 3.81
CA PHE A 23 -6.17 35.16 2.69
C PHE A 23 -6.93 34.34 1.66
N LEU A 24 -7.16 34.96 0.50
CA LEU A 24 -7.62 34.32 -0.72
C LEU A 24 -6.72 33.11 -1.03
N ILE A 25 -7.28 31.91 -1.01
CA ILE A 25 -6.61 30.71 -1.51
C ILE A 25 -6.58 30.83 -3.05
N VAL A 26 -5.48 31.36 -3.58
CA VAL A 26 -5.15 31.21 -4.99
C VAL A 26 -4.80 29.74 -5.21
N THR A 27 -5.74 29.01 -5.82
CA THR A 27 -5.54 27.61 -6.19
C THR A 27 -4.55 27.56 -7.35
N PHE A 28 -3.27 27.33 -7.07
CA PHE A 28 -2.31 26.94 -8.11
C PHE A 28 -2.59 25.49 -8.51
N ILE A 29 -3.38 25.30 -9.57
CA ILE A 29 -3.41 24.05 -10.31
C ILE A 29 -2.10 23.98 -11.09
N THR A 30 -1.05 23.44 -10.50
CA THR A 30 0.12 23.00 -11.29
C THR A 30 -0.32 21.79 -12.12
N SER A 31 -0.74 22.05 -13.35
CA SER A 31 -0.92 21.04 -14.38
C SER A 31 0.45 20.41 -14.69
N TYR A 32 0.79 19.33 -14.01
CA TYR A 32 1.87 18.45 -14.44
C TYR A 32 1.44 17.80 -15.75
N ARG A 33 2.04 18.22 -16.87
CA ARG A 33 1.93 17.48 -18.13
C ARG A 33 2.75 16.21 -18.00
N THR A 34 2.14 15.13 -17.53
CA THR A 34 2.67 13.78 -17.73
C THR A 34 2.50 13.45 -19.22
N SER A 35 3.51 12.88 -19.88
CA SER A 35 3.37 12.34 -21.25
C SER A 35 2.51 11.06 -21.31
N GLN A 36 1.89 10.71 -20.18
CA GLN A 36 1.16 9.49 -19.91
C GLN A 36 -0.32 9.84 -19.84
N ASP A 37 -1.16 8.95 -20.36
CA ASP A 37 -2.61 9.09 -20.36
C ASP A 37 -3.15 9.35 -18.93
N PRO A 38 -4.03 10.34 -18.72
CA PRO A 38 -4.57 10.66 -17.41
C PRO A 38 -5.21 9.46 -16.68
N LEU A 39 -5.90 8.57 -17.38
CA LEU A 39 -6.52 7.39 -16.77
C LEU A 39 -5.45 6.43 -16.24
N VAL A 40 -4.32 6.31 -16.92
CA VAL A 40 -3.19 5.52 -16.42
C VAL A 40 -2.60 6.17 -15.17
N HIS A 41 -2.46 7.50 -15.15
CA HIS A 41 -1.99 8.21 -13.97
C HIS A 41 -2.93 8.05 -12.76
N HIS A 42 -4.24 8.17 -12.98
CA HIS A 42 -5.24 7.92 -11.95
C HIS A 42 -5.26 6.46 -11.50
N GLY A 43 -5.12 5.52 -12.43
CA GLY A 43 -4.97 4.10 -12.14
C GLY A 43 -3.80 3.80 -11.22
N CYS A 44 -2.67 4.50 -11.38
CA CYS A 44 -1.54 4.37 -10.46
C CYS A 44 -1.91 4.73 -9.02
N HIS A 45 -2.73 5.76 -8.81
CA HIS A 45 -3.16 6.14 -7.46
C HIS A 45 -4.24 5.22 -6.92
N PHE A 46 -5.22 4.87 -7.75
CA PHE A 46 -6.28 3.92 -7.42
C PHE A 46 -5.70 2.60 -6.90
N GLY A 47 -4.72 2.02 -7.60
CA GLY A 47 -4.07 0.79 -7.15
C GLY A 47 -3.34 0.94 -5.81
N ARG A 48 -2.70 2.09 -5.55
CA ARG A 48 -1.95 2.33 -4.31
C ARG A 48 -2.85 2.65 -3.11
N ALA A 49 -3.95 3.35 -3.32
CA ALA A 49 -4.70 4.00 -2.24
C ALA A 49 -6.15 3.53 -2.08
N VAL A 50 -6.70 2.80 -3.06
CA VAL A 50 -8.08 2.31 -3.07
C VAL A 50 -8.11 0.79 -3.13
N HIS A 51 -7.64 0.17 -4.21
CA HIS A 51 -7.65 -1.29 -4.32
C HIS A 51 -6.66 -1.85 -5.34
N VAL A 52 -5.59 -2.49 -4.86
CA VAL A 52 -4.49 -2.96 -5.72
C VAL A 52 -4.84 -4.19 -6.58
N PHE A 53 -5.66 -5.11 -6.06
CA PHE A 53 -6.04 -6.36 -6.74
C PHE A 53 -7.42 -6.27 -7.43
N CYS A 54 -7.92 -5.06 -7.65
CA CYS A 54 -9.23 -4.89 -8.28
C CYS A 54 -9.16 -5.30 -9.75
N ASN A 55 -10.11 -6.09 -10.21
CA ASN A 55 -10.39 -6.27 -11.63
C ASN A 55 -11.27 -5.10 -12.09
N VAL A 56 -10.64 -4.07 -12.65
CA VAL A 56 -11.32 -2.81 -13.00
C VAL A 56 -12.39 -3.04 -14.07
N GLN A 57 -12.17 -3.94 -15.02
CA GLN A 57 -13.16 -4.21 -16.06
C GLN A 57 -14.44 -4.82 -15.46
N THR A 58 -14.30 -5.83 -14.61
CA THR A 58 -15.45 -6.43 -13.91
C THR A 58 -16.17 -5.43 -13.03
N LEU A 59 -15.41 -4.60 -12.29
CA LEU A 59 -15.96 -3.52 -11.48
C LEU A 59 -16.85 -2.58 -12.32
N LEU A 60 -16.31 -2.03 -13.41
CA LEU A 60 -17.04 -1.06 -14.23
C LEU A 60 -18.27 -1.67 -14.91
N LEU A 61 -18.18 -2.89 -15.44
CA LEU A 61 -19.29 -3.54 -16.13
C LEU A 61 -20.42 -3.93 -15.15
N ASN A 62 -20.07 -4.47 -13.98
CA ASN A 62 -21.06 -4.85 -12.97
C ASN A 62 -21.82 -3.63 -12.44
N ASP A 63 -21.10 -2.55 -12.10
CA ASP A 63 -21.74 -1.33 -11.55
C ASP A 63 -22.59 -0.61 -12.61
N LEU A 64 -22.19 -0.58 -13.88
CA LEU A 64 -23.03 -0.04 -14.96
C LEU A 64 -24.30 -0.86 -15.15
N GLN A 65 -24.21 -2.18 -15.09
CA GLN A 65 -25.37 -3.05 -15.16
C GLN A 65 -26.31 -2.83 -13.96
N ALA A 66 -25.76 -2.74 -12.74
CA ALA A 66 -26.53 -2.48 -11.52
C ALA A 66 -27.21 -1.10 -11.53
N MET A 67 -26.64 -0.09 -12.19
CA MET A 67 -27.30 1.21 -12.38
C MET A 67 -28.43 1.18 -13.41
N SER A 68 -28.43 0.19 -14.32
CA SER A 68 -29.46 0.02 -15.33
C SER A 68 -30.63 -0.87 -14.90
N ASP A 69 -30.42 -1.73 -13.89
CA ASP A 69 -31.39 -2.69 -13.40
C ASP A 69 -31.91 -2.27 -12.01
N ASP A 70 -33.23 -2.22 -11.81
CA ASP A 70 -33.88 -1.60 -10.63
C ASP A 70 -33.90 -2.55 -9.39
N GLY A 71 -32.84 -3.34 -9.20
CA GLY A 71 -32.77 -4.38 -8.17
C GLY A 71 -31.42 -4.43 -7.47
N PRO A 72 -31.34 -4.22 -6.13
CA PRO A 72 -30.07 -4.31 -5.43
C PRO A 72 -29.57 -5.75 -5.41
N GLU A 73 -28.33 -5.96 -5.85
CA GLU A 73 -27.61 -7.21 -5.61
C GLU A 73 -27.19 -7.25 -4.13
N GLU A 74 -27.92 -7.99 -3.29
CA GLU A 74 -27.76 -8.02 -1.82
C GLU A 74 -26.55 -8.85 -1.33
N SER A 75 -25.49 -8.97 -2.14
CA SER A 75 -24.28 -9.68 -1.70
C SER A 75 -23.29 -8.74 -1.00
N LEU A 76 -22.62 -9.21 0.06
CA LEU A 76 -21.58 -8.43 0.74
C LEU A 76 -20.44 -8.05 -0.21
N THR A 77 -20.15 -8.89 -1.19
CA THR A 77 -19.15 -8.64 -2.23
C THR A 77 -19.57 -7.48 -3.12
N ALA A 78 -20.81 -7.46 -3.60
CA ALA A 78 -21.35 -6.36 -4.41
C ALA A 78 -21.31 -5.02 -3.65
N VAL A 79 -21.62 -5.01 -2.35
CA VAL A 79 -21.50 -3.79 -1.52
C VAL A 79 -20.05 -3.32 -1.42
N LYS A 80 -19.08 -4.22 -1.24
CA LYS A 80 -17.64 -3.86 -1.21
C LYS A 80 -17.18 -3.31 -2.57
N GLU A 81 -17.57 -3.97 -3.66
CA GLU A 81 -17.26 -3.53 -5.03
C GLU A 81 -17.85 -2.15 -5.32
N GLN A 82 -19.11 -1.90 -4.96
CA GLN A 82 -19.76 -0.61 -5.12
C GLN A 82 -19.01 0.52 -4.39
N VAL A 83 -18.50 0.26 -3.18
CA VAL A 83 -17.67 1.25 -2.45
C VAL A 83 -16.38 1.55 -3.23
N VAL A 84 -15.71 0.54 -3.76
CA VAL A 84 -14.49 0.70 -4.57
C VAL A 84 -14.79 1.49 -5.85
N PHE A 85 -15.92 1.22 -6.51
CA PHE A 85 -16.37 1.96 -7.69
C PHE A 85 -16.64 3.43 -7.37
N GLN A 86 -17.33 3.72 -6.27
CA GLN A 86 -17.58 5.10 -5.84
C GLN A 86 -16.27 5.85 -5.51
N GLU A 87 -15.30 5.21 -4.89
CA GLU A 87 -13.97 5.81 -4.67
C GLU A 87 -13.23 6.07 -5.99
N LEU A 88 -13.37 5.18 -6.99
CA LEU A 88 -12.80 5.39 -8.32
C LEU A 88 -13.42 6.61 -9.02
N LEU A 89 -14.76 6.77 -8.96
CA LEU A 89 -15.45 7.92 -9.52
C LEU A 89 -15.03 9.24 -8.86
N GLN A 90 -14.80 9.24 -7.55
CA GLN A 90 -14.28 10.42 -6.84
C GLN A 90 -12.84 10.77 -7.23
N LEU A 91 -12.05 9.76 -7.57
CA LEU A 91 -10.63 9.91 -7.93
C LEU A 91 -10.43 10.40 -9.37
N VAL A 92 -11.34 10.07 -10.28
CA VAL A 92 -11.28 10.43 -11.71
C VAL A 92 -12.42 11.38 -12.07
N PRO A 93 -12.15 12.69 -12.17
CA PRO A 93 -13.18 13.67 -12.55
C PRO A 93 -13.85 13.30 -13.87
N SER A 94 -15.17 13.46 -13.96
CA SER A 94 -16.01 13.17 -15.14
C SER A 94 -16.01 11.71 -15.63
N LEU A 95 -15.46 10.77 -14.85
CA LEU A 95 -15.46 9.36 -15.23
C LEU A 95 -16.89 8.81 -15.34
N GLU A 96 -17.77 9.16 -14.41
CA GLU A 96 -19.17 8.71 -14.40
C GLU A 96 -19.89 9.13 -15.69
N ASP A 97 -19.89 10.43 -16.01
CA ASP A 97 -20.48 10.96 -17.25
C ASP A 97 -19.90 10.27 -18.50
N ARG A 98 -18.57 10.04 -18.50
CA ARG A 98 -17.89 9.36 -19.60
C ARG A 98 -18.42 7.94 -19.75
N LEU A 99 -18.46 7.15 -18.67
CA LEU A 99 -18.94 5.76 -18.68
C LEU A 99 -20.40 5.68 -19.15
N MET A 100 -21.27 6.57 -18.67
CA MET A 100 -22.70 6.59 -19.02
C MET A 100 -22.97 6.93 -20.50
N SER A 101 -21.99 7.57 -21.17
CA SER A 101 -22.07 7.93 -22.59
C SER A 101 -21.27 7.00 -23.51
N SER A 102 -20.56 6.02 -22.94
CA SER A 102 -19.68 5.11 -23.65
C SER A 102 -20.38 3.82 -24.06
N SER A 103 -19.95 3.25 -25.18
CA SER A 103 -20.22 1.86 -25.54
C SER A 103 -19.46 0.88 -24.62
N GLU A 104 -19.88 -0.38 -24.59
CA GLU A 104 -19.21 -1.42 -23.81
C GLU A 104 -17.72 -1.58 -24.19
N GLU A 105 -17.38 -1.50 -25.49
CA GLU A 105 -15.99 -1.55 -25.97
C GLU A 105 -15.16 -0.38 -25.42
N GLU A 106 -15.72 0.84 -25.40
CA GLU A 106 -15.05 2.01 -24.83
C GLU A 106 -14.90 1.92 -23.31
N VAL A 107 -15.85 1.29 -22.60
CA VAL A 107 -15.73 1.01 -21.16
C VAL A 107 -14.57 0.05 -20.90
N ILE A 108 -14.40 -0.97 -21.73
CA ILE A 108 -13.27 -1.89 -21.65
C ILE A 108 -11.94 -1.16 -21.86
N ASP A 109 -11.85 -0.28 -22.87
CA ASP A 109 -10.65 0.53 -23.11
C ASP A 109 -10.32 1.46 -21.91
N ILE A 110 -11.34 2.05 -21.29
CA ILE A 110 -11.19 2.86 -20.07
C ILE A 110 -10.64 1.99 -18.92
N ALA A 111 -11.23 0.81 -18.71
CA ALA A 111 -10.82 -0.13 -17.69
C ALA A 111 -9.35 -0.54 -17.86
N ASP A 112 -8.94 -0.84 -19.09
CA ASP A 112 -7.58 -1.26 -19.43
C ASP A 112 -6.55 -0.17 -19.12
N LEU A 113 -6.87 1.11 -19.38
CA LEU A 113 -5.97 2.21 -19.04
C LEU A 113 -5.80 2.37 -17.52
N ILE A 114 -6.88 2.27 -16.75
CA ILE A 114 -6.84 2.35 -15.28
C ILE A 114 -6.07 1.15 -14.71
N GLN A 115 -6.40 -0.06 -15.17
CA GLN A 115 -5.74 -1.30 -14.75
C GLN A 115 -4.24 -1.30 -15.08
N LYS A 116 -3.86 -0.78 -16.26
CA LYS A 116 -2.47 -0.58 -16.66
C LYS A 116 -1.74 0.36 -15.69
N GLY A 117 -2.39 1.43 -15.26
CA GLY A 117 -1.88 2.34 -14.24
C GLY A 117 -1.60 1.64 -12.91
N ALA A 118 -2.61 0.92 -12.39
CA ALA A 118 -2.52 0.19 -11.14
C ALA A 118 -1.40 -0.87 -11.17
N ASN A 119 -1.35 -1.67 -12.24
CA ASN A 119 -0.33 -2.70 -12.43
C ASN A 119 1.07 -2.10 -12.58
N GLY A 120 1.21 -1.01 -13.34
CA GLY A 120 2.48 -0.30 -13.50
C GLY A 120 3.02 0.23 -12.17
N ALA A 121 2.16 0.91 -11.40
CA ALA A 121 2.50 1.41 -10.06
C ALA A 121 2.97 0.29 -9.12
N ARG A 122 2.24 -0.84 -9.09
CA ARG A 122 2.62 -2.01 -8.30
C ARG A 122 3.98 -2.57 -8.70
N ALA A 123 4.22 -2.71 -9.99
CA ALA A 123 5.49 -3.23 -10.51
C ALA A 123 6.67 -2.30 -10.18
N ASP A 124 6.47 -0.98 -10.33
CA ASP A 124 7.48 0.02 -10.01
C ASP A 124 7.82 0.03 -8.52
N ASP A 125 6.81 0.02 -7.65
CA ASP A 125 7.01 0.03 -6.20
C ASP A 125 7.69 -1.27 -5.72
N THR A 126 7.30 -2.41 -6.30
CA THR A 126 7.95 -3.72 -6.06
C THR A 126 9.43 -3.67 -6.39
N LYS A 127 9.75 -3.13 -7.57
CA LYS A 127 11.13 -3.00 -8.04
C LYS A 127 11.92 -2.01 -7.18
N GLY A 128 11.30 -0.88 -6.83
CA GLY A 128 11.91 0.18 -6.03
C GLY A 128 12.26 -0.25 -4.61
N MET A 129 11.43 -1.08 -3.99
CA MET A 129 11.60 -1.51 -2.59
C MET A 129 12.65 -2.62 -2.40
N LYS A 130 13.00 -3.35 -3.46
CA LYS A 130 13.86 -4.55 -3.39
C LYS A 130 15.25 -4.30 -2.77
N SER A 131 15.89 -3.18 -3.09
CA SER A 131 17.19 -2.82 -2.52
C SER A 131 17.06 -2.13 -1.15
N PRO A 132 16.27 -1.05 -1.00
CA PRO A 132 16.17 -0.33 0.26
C PRO A 132 15.73 -1.18 1.45
N ILE A 133 14.90 -2.20 1.22
CA ILE A 133 14.44 -3.06 2.32
C ILE A 133 15.59 -3.80 3.01
N ILE A 134 16.64 -4.16 2.26
CA ILE A 134 17.85 -4.78 2.82
C ILE A 134 18.59 -3.79 3.72
N ASP A 135 18.68 -2.54 3.31
CA ASP A 135 19.30 -1.49 4.12
C ASP A 135 18.49 -1.23 5.39
N TRP A 136 17.16 -1.21 5.32
CA TRP A 136 16.28 -0.96 6.46
C TRP A 136 16.29 -2.08 7.50
N ILE A 137 16.43 -3.34 7.07
CA ILE A 137 16.51 -4.48 7.99
C ILE A 137 17.93 -4.69 8.53
N THR A 138 18.95 -4.08 7.93
CA THR A 138 20.34 -4.18 8.37
C THR A 138 20.57 -3.31 9.62
N PRO A 139 21.03 -3.88 10.76
CA PRO A 139 21.35 -3.08 11.93
C PRO A 139 22.42 -2.03 11.63
N LYS A 140 22.29 -0.84 12.21
CA LYS A 140 23.21 0.28 11.96
C LYS A 140 24.66 -0.11 12.25
N GLY A 141 25.55 0.14 11.29
CA GLY A 141 26.98 -0.16 11.39
C GLY A 141 27.33 -1.65 11.29
N GLN A 142 26.38 -2.51 10.93
CA GLN A 142 26.58 -3.94 10.73
C GLN A 142 26.32 -4.35 9.28
N SER A 143 26.68 -5.58 8.94
CA SER A 143 26.30 -6.26 7.71
C SER A 143 25.45 -7.49 8.03
N LEU A 144 24.53 -7.84 7.12
CA LEU A 144 23.83 -9.11 7.20
C LEU A 144 24.78 -10.26 6.90
N THR A 145 24.64 -11.35 7.66
CA THR A 145 25.43 -12.58 7.49
C THR A 145 24.47 -13.76 7.34
N PRO A 146 24.48 -14.48 6.21
CA PRO A 146 25.28 -14.21 5.00
C PRO A 146 24.89 -12.89 4.32
N HIS A 147 25.79 -12.29 3.54
CA HIS A 147 25.47 -11.06 2.81
C HIS A 147 24.32 -11.30 1.83
N ILE A 148 23.31 -10.43 1.87
CA ILE A 148 22.20 -10.43 0.91
C ILE A 148 22.50 -9.39 -0.18
N PRO A 149 22.65 -9.81 -1.45
CA PRO A 149 22.80 -8.88 -2.56
C PRO A 149 21.51 -8.08 -2.77
N HIS A 150 21.61 -6.75 -2.80
CA HIS A 150 20.47 -5.84 -2.97
C HIS A 150 19.63 -6.04 -4.24
N ASN A 151 20.18 -6.72 -5.25
CA ASN A 151 19.55 -6.95 -6.55
C ASN A 151 18.99 -8.37 -6.73
N VAL A 152 19.05 -9.26 -5.73
CA VAL A 152 18.61 -10.66 -5.86
C VAL A 152 17.80 -11.10 -4.64
N LYS A 153 16.55 -11.57 -4.85
CA LYS A 153 15.66 -12.03 -3.76
C LYS A 153 15.86 -13.50 -3.36
N SER A 154 16.66 -14.29 -4.07
CA SER A 154 16.79 -15.74 -3.78
C SER A 154 17.35 -16.02 -2.38
N GLY A 155 18.18 -15.12 -1.84
CA GLY A 155 18.69 -15.18 -0.48
C GLY A 155 17.77 -14.59 0.59
N HIS A 156 16.55 -14.18 0.25
CA HIS A 156 15.58 -13.62 1.20
C HIS A 156 14.73 -14.75 1.83
N SER A 157 13.65 -14.38 2.53
CA SER A 157 12.75 -15.31 3.19
C SER A 157 13.46 -16.20 4.21
N PHE A 158 13.07 -17.47 4.29
CA PHE A 158 13.63 -18.46 5.22
C PHE A 158 15.05 -18.91 4.86
N ASN A 159 15.59 -18.46 3.72
CA ASN A 159 16.99 -18.73 3.34
C ASN A 159 18.00 -17.82 4.08
N HIS A 160 17.54 -16.85 4.86
CA HIS A 160 18.40 -15.97 5.64
C HIS A 160 17.78 -15.64 7.00
N ASN A 161 18.59 -15.77 8.07
CA ASN A 161 18.13 -15.66 9.46
C ASN A 161 17.35 -14.36 9.74
N ARG A 162 17.83 -13.21 9.24
CA ARG A 162 17.16 -11.91 9.43
C ARG A 162 15.79 -11.82 8.75
N THR A 163 15.67 -12.20 7.48
CA THR A 163 14.41 -12.11 6.73
C THR A 163 13.43 -13.19 7.20
N GLY A 164 13.93 -14.38 7.51
CA GLY A 164 13.13 -15.47 8.07
C GLY A 164 12.54 -15.11 9.43
N ALA A 165 13.33 -14.53 10.34
CA ALA A 165 12.83 -14.06 11.63
C ALA A 165 11.75 -12.97 11.48
N LEU A 166 11.88 -12.08 10.51
CA LEU A 166 10.90 -11.03 10.22
C LEU A 166 9.61 -11.57 9.61
N LEU A 167 9.70 -12.59 8.75
CA LEU A 167 8.54 -13.23 8.12
C LEU A 167 7.90 -14.32 8.98
N CYS A 168 8.56 -14.73 10.07
CA CYS A 168 8.05 -15.76 10.96
C CYS A 168 6.64 -15.37 11.46
N PRO A 169 5.66 -16.28 11.36
CA PRO A 169 4.31 -16.05 11.88
C PRO A 169 4.31 -15.72 13.37
N THR A 170 3.41 -14.83 13.76
CA THR A 170 3.13 -14.60 15.18
C THR A 170 2.67 -15.89 15.85
N GLY A 171 3.23 -16.19 17.03
CA GLY A 171 2.93 -17.41 17.78
C GLY A 171 3.84 -18.59 17.44
N LEU A 172 4.74 -18.44 16.46
CA LEU A 172 5.82 -19.39 16.22
C LEU A 172 7.17 -18.80 16.63
N ASP A 173 8.11 -19.68 16.98
CA ASP A 173 9.48 -19.30 17.27
C ASP A 173 10.37 -19.59 16.06
N TRP A 174 11.00 -18.55 15.52
CA TRP A 174 11.97 -18.66 14.44
C TRP A 174 13.16 -19.55 14.79
N SER A 175 13.48 -19.69 16.08
CA SER A 175 14.52 -20.63 16.52
C SER A 175 14.17 -22.10 16.26
N ASN A 176 12.90 -22.41 15.96
CA ASN A 176 12.49 -23.74 15.55
C ASN A 176 13.01 -24.07 14.14
N MET A 177 13.87 -25.09 14.05
CA MET A 177 14.48 -25.55 12.80
C MET A 177 13.46 -26.05 11.75
N GLU A 178 12.27 -26.48 12.16
CA GLU A 178 11.22 -26.96 11.24
C GLU A 178 10.72 -25.85 10.31
N LEU A 179 10.65 -24.60 10.80
CA LEU A 179 10.34 -23.42 9.98
C LEU A 179 11.48 -23.07 9.02
N ALA A 180 12.72 -23.13 9.52
CA ALA A 180 13.90 -22.81 8.72
C ALA A 180 14.14 -23.82 7.58
N ASN A 181 13.76 -25.08 7.79
CA ASN A 181 13.89 -26.15 6.81
C ASN A 181 12.70 -26.24 5.84
N GLY A 182 11.64 -25.44 6.05
CA GLY A 182 10.43 -25.44 5.22
C GLY A 182 9.50 -26.64 5.45
N GLU A 183 9.64 -27.32 6.60
CA GLU A 183 8.76 -28.44 6.98
C GLU A 183 7.38 -27.94 7.44
N ILE A 184 7.33 -26.72 8.01
CA ILE A 184 6.09 -26.01 8.32
C ILE A 184 5.77 -25.06 7.17
N GLN A 185 4.66 -25.32 6.46
CA GLN A 185 4.12 -24.35 5.52
C GLN A 185 3.29 -23.30 6.26
N VAL A 186 3.70 -22.05 6.10
CA VAL A 186 3.00 -20.89 6.63
C VAL A 186 1.94 -20.47 5.62
N ALA A 187 0.68 -20.42 6.05
CA ALA A 187 -0.41 -19.89 5.22
C ALA A 187 -0.27 -18.37 5.05
N GLY A 188 -0.60 -17.86 3.86
CA GLY A 188 -0.45 -16.45 3.49
C GLY A 188 -1.32 -15.47 4.28
N ASP A 189 -2.24 -15.95 5.11
CA ASP A 189 -3.06 -15.15 6.03
C ASP A 189 -2.46 -15.05 7.45
N GLN A 190 -1.37 -15.77 7.74
CA GLN A 190 -0.67 -15.66 9.01
C GLN A 190 0.20 -14.40 9.04
N TRP A 191 -0.10 -13.51 9.98
CA TRP A 191 0.63 -12.26 10.13
C TRP A 191 2.05 -12.50 10.65
N SER A 192 3.00 -11.78 10.07
CA SER A 192 4.41 -11.92 10.38
C SER A 192 4.90 -10.87 11.39
N ILE A 193 5.96 -11.22 12.10
CA ILE A 193 6.61 -10.37 13.12
C ILE A 193 7.03 -8.99 12.59
N PHE A 194 7.39 -8.85 11.30
CA PHE A 194 7.79 -7.56 10.73
C PHE A 194 6.72 -6.46 10.83
N MET A 195 5.44 -6.84 11.04
CA MET A 195 4.33 -5.90 11.17
C MET A 195 4.32 -5.20 12.55
N TYR A 196 4.95 -5.79 13.56
CA TYR A 196 4.85 -5.34 14.94
C TYR A 196 5.94 -4.32 15.33
N ALA A 197 5.59 -3.40 16.21
CA ALA A 197 6.54 -2.48 16.83
C ALA A 197 7.71 -3.26 17.44
N ASN A 198 8.93 -2.82 17.14
CA ASN A 198 10.17 -3.48 17.58
C ASN A 198 10.27 -4.98 17.24
N TYR A 199 9.46 -5.48 16.31
CA TYR A 199 9.41 -6.90 15.94
C TYR A 199 9.07 -7.82 17.13
N SER A 200 8.19 -7.36 18.01
CA SER A 200 7.78 -8.07 19.22
C SER A 200 6.28 -8.33 19.21
N TYR A 201 5.89 -9.60 19.38
CA TYR A 201 4.51 -10.03 19.52
C TYR A 201 4.19 -10.30 20.99
N ASP A 202 3.06 -9.79 21.46
CA ASP A 202 2.54 -10.03 22.81
C ASP A 202 1.34 -10.99 22.71
N PRO A 203 1.46 -12.24 23.22
CA PRO A 203 0.35 -13.20 23.16
C PRO A 203 -0.84 -12.81 24.06
N GLU A 204 -0.61 -12.00 25.09
CA GLU A 204 -1.66 -11.52 26.00
C GLU A 204 -2.41 -10.31 25.41
N ASP A 205 -1.72 -9.50 24.60
CA ASP A 205 -2.32 -8.45 23.78
C ASP A 205 -1.83 -8.47 22.32
N PRO A 206 -2.42 -9.32 21.46
CA PRO A 206 -2.03 -9.46 20.06
C PRO A 206 -2.14 -8.19 19.21
N TRP A 207 -2.81 -7.15 19.70
CA TRP A 207 -2.96 -5.87 18.99
C TRP A 207 -1.82 -4.90 19.31
N ASN A 208 -1.10 -5.15 20.40
CA ASN A 208 -0.02 -4.30 20.86
C ASN A 208 1.08 -4.20 19.79
N GLY A 209 1.31 -2.99 19.29
CA GLY A 209 2.33 -2.73 18.29
C GLY A 209 2.02 -3.23 16.88
N LEU A 210 0.88 -3.90 16.62
CA LEU A 210 0.51 -4.38 15.28
C LEU A 210 0.40 -3.21 14.28
N LEU A 211 0.99 -3.39 13.09
CA LEU A 211 1.11 -2.38 12.03
C LEU A 211 1.92 -1.13 12.40
N ARG A 212 2.76 -1.20 13.45
CA ARG A 212 3.54 -0.06 13.98
C ARG A 212 5.05 -0.23 13.86
N SER A 213 5.53 -1.18 13.05
CA SER A 213 6.97 -1.38 12.90
C SER A 213 7.65 -0.20 12.19
N GLY A 214 8.91 0.06 12.54
CA GLY A 214 9.72 1.07 11.85
C GLY A 214 9.92 0.75 10.37
N LEU A 215 9.91 -0.54 10.00
CA LEU A 215 9.98 -0.99 8.62
C LEU A 215 8.78 -0.50 7.79
N LEU A 216 7.57 -0.61 8.35
CA LEU A 216 6.35 -0.13 7.68
C LEU A 216 6.36 1.39 7.51
N VAL A 217 6.90 2.14 8.48
CA VAL A 217 7.07 3.59 8.36
C VAL A 217 8.01 3.94 7.21
N LEU A 218 9.14 3.24 7.08
CA LEU A 218 10.11 3.45 5.99
C LEU A 218 9.51 3.07 4.64
N ALA A 219 8.81 1.93 4.56
CA ALA A 219 8.15 1.47 3.35
C ALA A 219 7.05 2.43 2.89
N TYR A 220 6.24 2.95 3.82
CA TYR A 220 5.19 3.91 3.51
C TYR A 220 5.78 5.21 2.98
N LYS A 221 6.85 5.71 3.61
CA LYS A 221 7.59 6.88 3.12
C LYS A 221 8.16 6.62 1.72
N HIS A 222 8.75 5.46 1.49
CA HIS A 222 9.33 5.12 0.20
C HIS A 222 8.31 5.17 -0.95
N ILE A 223 7.07 4.68 -0.71
CA ILE A 223 6.01 4.66 -1.72
C ILE A 223 5.30 6.01 -1.83
N PHE A 224 4.88 6.61 -0.71
CA PHE A 224 3.97 7.76 -0.74
C PHE A 224 4.65 9.11 -0.63
N THR A 225 5.90 9.16 -0.19
CA THR A 225 6.62 10.42 0.00
C THR A 225 7.83 10.50 -0.91
N SER A 226 8.58 11.60 -0.86
CA SER A 226 9.83 11.69 -1.60
C SER A 226 10.91 10.83 -0.92
N LEU A 227 11.78 10.18 -1.71
CA LEU A 227 12.96 9.44 -1.22
C LEU A 227 13.83 10.29 -0.27
N SER A 228 13.85 11.61 -0.46
CA SER A 228 14.52 12.58 0.44
C SER A 228 13.97 12.66 1.87
N SER A 229 12.84 12.01 2.17
CA SER A 229 12.30 11.92 3.54
C SER A 229 12.80 10.68 4.30
N VAL A 230 13.47 9.78 3.57
CA VAL A 230 14.12 8.56 4.08
C VAL A 230 15.62 8.79 4.26
N ASP A 231 16.24 9.62 3.39
CA ASP A 231 17.64 10.06 3.46
C ASP A 231 17.80 11.46 4.07
N GLN A 232 18.92 11.74 4.76
CA GLN A 232 19.20 13.08 5.32
C GLN A 232 19.65 14.13 4.30
N GLU A 233 19.80 13.77 3.02
CA GLU A 233 20.18 14.71 1.94
C GLU A 233 19.02 14.98 0.97
N PRO A 234 18.59 16.23 0.79
CA PRO A 234 17.48 16.57 -0.09
C PRO A 234 17.91 16.50 -1.56
N LYS A 235 17.58 15.40 -2.25
CA LYS A 235 17.80 15.18 -3.69
C LYS A 235 16.49 14.99 -4.47
N ALA A 236 15.38 15.56 -4.01
CA ALA A 236 14.11 15.38 -4.69
C ALA A 236 13.97 16.30 -5.92
N THR A 237 13.85 15.72 -7.11
CA THR A 237 13.48 16.44 -8.35
C THR A 237 11.96 16.41 -8.60
N HIS A 238 11.21 15.59 -7.86
CA HIS A 238 9.76 15.39 -8.01
C HIS A 238 9.04 15.27 -6.67
N SER A 239 7.79 15.74 -6.63
CA SER A 239 6.88 15.58 -5.48
C SER A 239 6.56 14.11 -5.21
N GLY A 240 6.36 13.73 -3.94
CA GLY A 240 5.94 12.37 -3.58
C GLY A 240 4.49 12.06 -3.98
N ASN A 241 4.13 10.77 -4.09
CA ASN A 241 2.80 10.34 -4.52
C ASN A 241 1.65 10.92 -3.67
N ALA A 242 1.83 11.04 -2.36
CA ALA A 242 0.86 11.68 -1.47
C ALA A 242 0.64 13.16 -1.83
N CYS A 243 1.71 13.90 -2.16
CA CYS A 243 1.60 15.28 -2.58
C CYS A 243 0.95 15.41 -3.96
N ILE A 244 1.33 14.54 -4.91
CA ILE A 244 0.79 14.54 -6.27
C ILE A 244 -0.73 14.36 -6.24
N HIS A 245 -1.21 13.44 -5.40
CA HIS A 245 -2.63 13.13 -5.26
C HIS A 245 -3.31 13.85 -4.09
N ARG A 246 -2.64 14.83 -3.48
CA ARG A 246 -3.16 15.67 -2.37
C ARG A 246 -3.75 14.86 -1.21
N MET A 247 -3.13 13.72 -0.89
CA MET A 247 -3.49 12.91 0.25
C MET A 247 -3.26 13.69 1.55
N ARG A 248 -4.32 13.87 2.35
CA ARG A 248 -4.24 14.50 3.68
C ARG A 248 -4.03 13.48 4.81
N SER A 249 -4.40 12.23 4.54
CA SER A 249 -4.25 11.11 5.45
C SER A 249 -4.00 9.82 4.67
N MET A 250 -3.41 8.85 5.36
CA MET A 250 -3.34 7.46 4.92
C MET A 250 -4.75 6.84 4.88
N THR A 251 -5.05 6.07 3.82
CA THR A 251 -6.25 5.22 3.73
C THR A 251 -5.94 3.82 4.25
N ASN A 252 -6.97 3.07 4.67
CA ASN A 252 -6.80 1.67 5.07
C ASN A 252 -6.17 0.83 3.95
N ALA A 253 -6.65 0.99 2.72
CA ALA A 253 -6.10 0.35 1.53
C ALA A 253 -4.63 0.73 1.26
N SER A 254 -4.25 2.01 1.43
CA SER A 254 -2.86 2.42 1.27
C SER A 254 -1.91 1.80 2.29
N LEU A 255 -2.38 1.58 3.53
CA LEU A 255 -1.61 0.87 4.55
C LEU A 255 -1.49 -0.61 4.19
N ALA A 256 -2.61 -1.27 3.86
CA ALA A 256 -2.63 -2.66 3.44
C ALA A 256 -1.69 -2.89 2.25
N TYR A 257 -1.73 -2.00 1.24
CA TYR A 257 -0.85 -2.02 0.09
C TYR A 257 0.64 -1.98 0.49
N VAL A 258 1.03 -1.04 1.35
CA VAL A 258 2.42 -0.90 1.81
C VAL A 258 2.88 -2.12 2.59
N VAL A 259 2.03 -2.66 3.46
CA VAL A 259 2.35 -3.88 4.22
C VAL A 259 2.55 -5.06 3.27
N THR A 260 1.70 -5.21 2.26
CA THR A 260 1.84 -6.24 1.23
C THR A 260 3.11 -6.07 0.41
N GLN A 261 3.48 -4.84 0.03
CA GLN A 261 4.74 -4.55 -0.68
C GLN A 261 5.97 -4.91 0.17
N ALA A 262 5.97 -4.54 1.45
CA ALA A 262 7.05 -4.86 2.38
C ALA A 262 7.17 -6.37 2.60
N HIS A 263 6.04 -7.06 2.83
CA HIS A 263 6.00 -8.52 2.93
C HIS A 263 6.59 -9.16 1.68
N PHE A 264 6.08 -8.78 0.49
CA PHE A 264 6.55 -9.30 -0.77
C PHE A 264 8.06 -9.08 -0.94
N ALA A 265 8.58 -7.90 -0.63
CA ALA A 265 10.01 -7.59 -0.75
C ALA A 265 10.91 -8.42 0.20
N LEU A 266 10.40 -8.81 1.37
CA LEU A 266 11.08 -9.71 2.31
C LEU A 266 11.05 -11.19 1.89
N THR A 267 10.07 -11.60 1.07
CA THR A 267 10.00 -12.99 0.56
C THR A 267 11.04 -13.25 -0.53
N SER A 268 11.22 -14.52 -0.91
CA SER A 268 12.03 -14.93 -2.06
C SER A 268 11.23 -14.96 -3.38
N ALA A 269 9.92 -14.70 -3.32
CA ALA A 269 9.01 -14.73 -4.46
C ALA A 269 9.44 -13.77 -5.56
N GLN A 270 9.38 -14.21 -6.82
CA GLN A 270 9.72 -13.35 -7.97
C GLN A 270 8.50 -12.67 -8.57
N VAL A 271 7.29 -13.20 -8.35
CA VAL A 271 6.03 -12.74 -8.93
C VAL A 271 4.97 -12.77 -7.85
N PHE A 272 4.02 -11.82 -7.89
CA PHE A 272 2.78 -11.91 -7.12
C PHE A 272 1.94 -13.04 -7.71
N LEU A 273 1.73 -14.12 -6.94
CA LEU A 273 0.92 -15.26 -7.36
C LEU A 273 -0.40 -15.26 -6.58
N HIS A 274 -1.47 -15.74 -7.23
CA HIS A 274 -2.80 -15.94 -6.64
C HIS A 274 -3.00 -17.36 -6.08
N THR A 275 -2.08 -18.29 -6.38
CA THR A 275 -2.30 -19.74 -6.14
C THR A 275 -1.25 -20.39 -5.25
N ASP A 276 -0.25 -19.64 -4.79
CA ASP A 276 0.79 -20.16 -3.91
C ASP A 276 0.42 -19.82 -2.47
N LEU A 277 0.07 -20.85 -1.68
CA LEU A 277 -0.36 -20.73 -0.28
C LEU A 277 0.61 -19.94 0.60
N VAL A 278 1.88 -19.80 0.20
CA VAL A 278 2.94 -19.08 0.92
C VAL A 278 3.12 -17.63 0.42
N THR A 279 2.73 -17.33 -0.83
CA THR A 279 3.00 -16.03 -1.48
C THR A 279 1.75 -15.32 -1.99
N ASP A 280 0.57 -15.80 -1.58
CA ASP A 280 -0.74 -15.23 -1.88
C ASP A 280 -0.88 -13.82 -1.31
N SER A 281 -0.41 -12.87 -2.11
CA SER A 281 -0.31 -11.47 -1.73
C SER A 281 -1.69 -10.79 -1.73
N GLU A 282 -2.65 -11.36 -2.46
CA GLU A 282 -4.03 -10.89 -2.51
C GLU A 282 -4.79 -11.30 -1.26
N HIS A 283 -4.69 -12.55 -0.82
CA HIS A 283 -5.24 -12.98 0.47
C HIS A 283 -4.57 -12.23 1.63
N PHE A 284 -3.25 -12.06 1.59
CA PHE A 284 -2.54 -11.27 2.60
C PHE A 284 -3.06 -9.82 2.66
N TYR A 285 -3.14 -9.14 1.51
CA TYR A 285 -3.71 -7.79 1.41
C TYR A 285 -5.14 -7.72 1.94
N THR A 286 -5.99 -8.65 1.51
CA THR A 286 -7.41 -8.70 1.90
C THR A 286 -7.54 -8.90 3.41
N SER A 287 -6.75 -9.79 4.02
CA SER A 287 -6.76 -10.01 5.46
C SER A 287 -6.43 -8.74 6.27
N ILE A 288 -5.50 -7.93 5.79
CA ILE A 288 -5.10 -6.66 6.42
C ILE A 288 -6.18 -5.61 6.21
N LEU A 289 -6.76 -5.53 5.02
CA LEU A 289 -7.82 -4.59 4.73
C LEU A 289 -9.07 -4.87 5.58
N GLU A 290 -9.48 -6.14 5.69
CA GLU A 290 -10.60 -6.55 6.54
C GLU A 290 -10.33 -6.29 8.02
N LEU A 291 -9.11 -6.50 8.50
CA LEU A 291 -8.69 -6.08 9.83
C LEU A 291 -8.90 -4.56 10.01
N LEU A 292 -8.40 -3.78 9.06
CA LEU A 292 -8.41 -2.32 9.13
C LEU A 292 -9.82 -1.75 9.01
N ASP A 293 -10.74 -2.45 8.36
CA ASP A 293 -12.13 -2.02 8.18
C ASP A 293 -13.06 -2.45 9.33
N ASP A 294 -12.74 -3.52 10.09
CA ASP A 294 -13.54 -3.95 11.25
C ASP A 294 -13.60 -2.86 12.34
N PRO A 295 -14.78 -2.23 12.58
CA PRO A 295 -14.92 -1.16 13.56
C PRO A 295 -14.53 -1.57 14.99
N ARG A 296 -14.69 -2.86 15.33
CA ARG A 296 -14.36 -3.38 16.67
C ARG A 296 -12.85 -3.50 16.87
N ARG A 297 -12.09 -3.66 15.78
CA ARG A 297 -10.63 -3.80 15.79
C ARG A 297 -9.93 -2.44 15.66
N LYS A 298 -10.55 -1.46 14.99
CA LYS A 298 -10.07 -0.06 14.92
C LYS A 298 -9.80 0.55 16.31
N VAL A 299 -10.66 0.26 17.29
CA VAL A 299 -10.49 0.74 18.67
C VAL A 299 -9.21 0.19 19.31
N LYS A 300 -8.90 -1.10 19.11
CA LYS A 300 -7.71 -1.75 19.68
C LYS A 300 -6.41 -1.34 18.99
N LEU A 301 -6.46 -1.06 17.69
CA LEU A 301 -5.31 -0.55 16.93
C LEU A 301 -4.95 0.90 17.25
N THR A 302 -5.83 1.64 17.94
CA THR A 302 -5.64 3.07 18.27
C THR A 302 -5.33 3.33 19.74
N SER A 303 -5.59 2.37 20.63
CA SER A 303 -4.97 2.31 21.96
C SER A 303 -3.46 2.15 21.90
#